data_AF-A0A4Y7ZVT1-F1
#
_entry.id   AF-A0A4Y7ZVT1-F1
#
_cell.length_a   1.000
_cell.length_b   1.000
_cell.length_c   1.000
_cell.angle_alpha   90.00
_cell.angle_beta   90.00
_cell.angle_gamma   90.00
#
_symmetry.space_group_name_H-M   'P 1'
#
loop_
_entity.id
_entity.type
_entity.pdbx_description
1 polymer ?
#
loop_
_entity_poly.entity_id
_entity_poly.type
_entity_poly.pdbx_seq_one_letter_code
_entity_poly.pdbx_strand_id
1 'polypeptide(L)'
;MLISFTSLQVSSSQSSSLIKSTSITHAFIEHRSDVQVKGRGEVVTILKDDNTGSRHQKFILKLASGQTVLIAHNIDLAPRVASLEEGDFIEFYGEYEWNKKGGVVHWTHRDPKGNHIHGWLKHNGKTYQ
;
A
#
# COMPACT_ATOMS: atom_id res chain seq x y z
N MET A 1 -18.50 -61.97 -7.51
CA MET A 1 -18.85 -60.77 -6.72
C MET A 1 -17.59 -60.30 -6.02
N LEU A 2 -17.14 -59.09 -6.34
CA LEU A 2 -16.21 -58.18 -5.64
C LEU A 2 -15.28 -57.50 -6.66
N ILE A 3 -15.67 -56.27 -7.00
CA ILE A 3 -14.97 -55.34 -7.88
C ILE A 3 -14.01 -54.55 -6.96
N SER A 4 -12.71 -54.60 -7.22
CA SER A 4 -11.74 -53.78 -6.49
C SER A 4 -11.74 -52.37 -7.08
N PHE A 5 -12.07 -51.37 -6.26
CA PHE A 5 -12.01 -49.96 -6.62
C PHE A 5 -10.66 -49.39 -6.17
N THR A 6 -9.78 -49.11 -7.13
CA THR A 6 -8.61 -48.25 -6.93
C THR A 6 -9.05 -46.81 -6.72
N SER A 7 -8.72 -46.25 -5.55
CA SER A 7 -9.01 -44.87 -5.17
C SER A 7 -8.26 -43.88 -6.06
N LEU A 8 -8.99 -42.98 -6.73
CA LEU A 8 -8.40 -41.77 -7.30
C LEU A 8 -8.01 -40.82 -6.16
N GLN A 9 -6.72 -40.48 -6.05
CA GLN A 9 -6.28 -39.31 -5.30
C GLN A 9 -6.71 -38.05 -6.06
N VAL A 10 -7.69 -37.33 -5.51
CA VAL A 10 -8.00 -35.97 -5.93
C VAL A 10 -6.88 -35.07 -5.41
N SER A 11 -6.04 -34.57 -6.32
CA SER A 11 -5.07 -33.54 -6.02
C SER A 11 -5.81 -32.24 -5.75
N SER A 12 -5.89 -31.85 -4.47
CA SER A 12 -6.45 -30.56 -4.06
C SER A 12 -5.52 -29.44 -4.52
N SER A 13 -5.83 -28.83 -5.67
CA SER A 13 -5.23 -27.55 -6.05
C SER A 13 -5.64 -26.52 -5.00
N GLN A 14 -4.69 -26.14 -4.15
CA GLN A 14 -4.86 -25.05 -3.20
C GLN A 14 -5.20 -23.79 -3.99
N SER A 15 -6.44 -23.34 -3.83
CA SER A 15 -6.85 -21.97 -4.15
C SER A 15 -6.10 -21.02 -3.22
N SER A 16 -4.85 -20.69 -3.56
CA SER A 16 -4.28 -19.43 -3.11
C SER A 16 -5.10 -18.35 -3.81
N SER A 17 -5.98 -17.67 -3.08
CA SER A 17 -6.42 -16.35 -3.48
C SER A 17 -5.16 -15.48 -3.54
N LEU A 18 -4.52 -15.47 -4.71
CA LEU A 18 -3.55 -14.48 -5.10
C LEU A 18 -4.25 -13.16 -4.84
N ILE A 19 -3.92 -12.49 -3.73
CA ILE A 19 -4.30 -11.09 -3.50
C ILE A 19 -3.74 -10.38 -4.72
N LYS A 20 -4.60 -10.16 -5.72
CA LYS A 20 -4.23 -9.46 -6.93
C LYS A 20 -4.03 -8.05 -6.46
N SER A 21 -2.78 -7.68 -6.19
CA SER A 21 -2.45 -6.34 -5.73
C SER A 21 -2.99 -5.35 -6.76
N THR A 22 -4.01 -4.59 -6.38
CA THR A 22 -4.59 -3.59 -7.26
C THR A 22 -3.53 -2.53 -7.51
N SER A 23 -3.25 -2.22 -8.77
CA SER A 23 -2.38 -1.10 -9.08
C SER A 23 -3.14 0.20 -8.82
N ILE A 24 -2.45 1.22 -8.30
CA ILE A 24 -3.04 2.55 -8.12
C ILE A 24 -3.62 3.08 -9.43
N THR A 25 -2.96 2.83 -10.56
CA THR A 25 -3.46 3.26 -11.88
C THR A 25 -4.80 2.63 -12.22
N HIS A 26 -5.00 1.36 -11.90
CA HIS A 26 -6.30 0.73 -12.11
C HIS A 26 -7.36 1.28 -11.15
N ALA A 27 -7.03 1.37 -9.85
CA ALA A 27 -7.92 1.95 -8.85
C ALA A 27 -8.32 3.39 -9.18
N PHE A 28 -7.40 4.18 -9.74
CA PHE A 28 -7.68 5.54 -10.17
C PHE A 28 -8.60 5.62 -11.38
N ILE A 29 -8.34 4.82 -12.43
CA ILE A 29 -9.18 4.81 -13.64
C ILE A 29 -10.61 4.38 -13.31
N GLU A 30 -10.76 3.44 -12.38
CA GLU A 30 -12.06 2.90 -11.97
C GLU A 30 -12.70 3.64 -10.77
N HIS A 31 -12.10 4.73 -10.30
CA HIS A 31 -12.57 5.49 -9.13
C HIS A 31 -12.80 4.64 -7.86
N ARG A 32 -11.93 3.65 -7.60
CA ARG A 32 -12.03 2.76 -6.43
C ARG A 32 -11.33 3.36 -5.20
N SER A 33 -11.95 3.18 -4.05
CA SER A 33 -11.44 3.48 -2.71
C SER A 33 -11.40 2.18 -1.87
N ASP A 34 -10.90 2.25 -0.64
CA ASP A 34 -10.81 1.12 0.30
C ASP A 34 -10.05 -0.09 -0.31
N VAL A 35 -9.02 0.19 -1.12
CA VAL A 35 -8.20 -0.85 -1.77
C VAL A 35 -6.77 -0.85 -1.27
N GLN A 36 -6.32 -2.00 -0.78
CA GLN A 36 -4.93 -2.19 -0.39
C GLN A 36 -4.01 -2.26 -1.62
N VAL A 37 -2.99 -1.41 -1.65
CA VAL A 37 -2.05 -1.26 -2.76
C VAL A 37 -0.61 -1.40 -2.30
N LYS A 38 0.25 -1.95 -3.18
CA LYS A 38 1.70 -1.95 -3.03
C LYS A 38 2.31 -1.26 -4.24
N GLY A 39 3.30 -0.41 -4.03
CA GLY A 39 3.94 0.29 -5.13
C GLY A 39 5.30 0.87 -4.79
N ARG A 40 5.90 1.52 -5.79
CA ARG A 40 7.13 2.30 -5.67
C ARG A 40 6.99 3.57 -6.50
N GLY A 41 7.47 4.68 -5.98
CA GLY A 41 7.45 5.96 -6.68
C GLY A 41 8.59 6.87 -6.25
N GLU A 42 8.88 7.84 -7.10
CA GLU A 42 9.84 8.92 -6.85
C GLU A 42 9.14 10.05 -6.10
N VAL A 43 9.77 10.59 -5.06
CA VAL A 43 9.27 11.75 -4.32
C VAL A 43 9.45 12.99 -5.18
N VAL A 44 8.34 13.58 -5.62
CA VAL A 44 8.36 14.78 -6.47
C VAL A 44 8.00 16.05 -5.71
N THR A 45 7.43 15.93 -4.51
CA THR A 45 7.12 17.06 -3.64
C THR A 45 7.04 16.62 -2.20
N ILE A 46 7.73 17.31 -1.30
CA ILE A 46 7.55 17.14 0.15
C ILE A 46 6.65 18.27 0.67
N LEU A 47 5.59 17.91 1.40
CA LEU A 47 4.66 18.86 1.98
C LEU A 47 4.98 19.09 3.46
N LYS A 48 4.49 20.20 4.02
CA LYS A 48 4.52 20.39 5.48
C LYS A 48 3.75 19.25 6.15
N ASP A 49 4.28 18.79 7.28
CA ASP A 49 3.60 17.83 8.13
C ASP A 49 2.21 18.38 8.50
N ASP A 50 1.20 17.51 8.40
CA ASP A 50 -0.13 17.78 8.92
C ASP A 50 -0.11 17.57 10.41
N ASN A 51 -0.50 18.59 11.17
CA ASN A 51 -0.55 18.54 12.63
C ASN A 51 -1.97 18.72 13.18
N THR A 52 -2.99 18.64 12.32
CA THR A 52 -4.39 18.72 12.76
C THR A 52 -4.93 17.31 13.00
N GLY A 53 -5.33 17.02 14.24
CA GLY A 53 -5.71 15.65 14.61
C GLY A 53 -4.48 14.74 14.72
N SER A 54 -4.55 13.51 14.22
CA SER A 54 -3.36 12.65 14.12
C SER A 54 -2.36 13.26 13.15
N ARG A 55 -1.09 13.27 13.53
CA ARG A 55 -0.03 13.90 12.75
C ARG A 55 0.35 13.04 11.56
N HIS A 56 0.57 13.68 10.41
CA HIS A 56 0.96 12.99 9.18
C HIS A 56 2.14 13.66 8.49
N GLN A 57 3.14 12.87 8.11
CA GLN A 57 4.10 13.28 7.09
C GLN A 57 3.44 13.10 5.71
N LYS A 58 3.45 14.15 4.90
CA LYS A 58 2.82 14.17 3.58
C LYS A 58 3.81 14.44 2.47
N PHE A 59 3.78 13.64 1.42
CA PHE A 59 4.61 13.84 0.23
C PHE A 59 3.95 13.20 -0.99
N ILE A 60 4.26 13.71 -2.17
CA ILE A 60 3.71 13.24 -3.44
C ILE A 60 4.72 12.32 -4.11
N LEU A 61 4.27 11.13 -4.49
CA LEU A 61 5.03 10.22 -5.31
C LEU A 61 4.58 10.32 -6.77
N LYS A 62 5.54 10.28 -7.70
CA LYS A 62 5.30 9.95 -9.10
C LYS A 62 5.61 8.47 -9.31
N LEU A 63 4.60 7.72 -9.76
CA LEU A 63 4.70 6.30 -10.04
C LEU A 63 5.32 6.07 -11.42
N ALA A 64 5.78 4.84 -11.68
CA ALA A 64 6.33 4.46 -12.99
C ALA A 64 5.33 4.66 -14.15
N SER A 65 4.02 4.63 -13.86
CA SER A 65 2.97 4.94 -14.83
C SER A 65 2.86 6.44 -15.18
N GLY A 66 3.61 7.32 -14.51
CA GLY A 66 3.52 8.77 -14.63
C GLY A 66 2.44 9.40 -13.75
N GLN A 67 1.54 8.58 -13.19
CA GLN A 67 0.54 9.04 -12.22
C GLN A 67 1.18 9.51 -10.92
N THR A 68 0.61 10.55 -10.32
CA THR A 68 0.96 10.97 -8.96
C THR A 68 -0.03 10.45 -7.92
N VAL A 69 0.46 10.25 -6.69
CA VAL A 69 -0.35 9.89 -5.53
C VAL A 69 0.21 10.57 -4.28
N LEU A 70 -0.67 11.02 -3.38
CA LEU A 70 -0.27 11.56 -2.08
C LEU A 70 -0.04 10.41 -1.10
N ILE A 71 1.10 10.38 -0.40
CA ILE A 71 1.27 9.56 0.80
C ILE A 71 0.89 10.40 2.03
N ALA A 72 0.02 9.86 2.88
CA ALA A 72 -0.30 10.40 4.20
C ALA A 72 0.15 9.40 5.28
N HIS A 73 1.39 9.54 5.73
CA HIS A 73 2.01 8.63 6.69
C HIS A 73 1.78 9.12 8.12
N ASN A 74 1.00 8.39 8.92
CA ASN A 74 0.70 8.76 10.29
C ASN A 74 1.97 8.63 11.18
N ILE A 75 2.51 9.77 11.61
CA ILE A 75 3.75 9.85 12.39
C ILE A 75 3.54 9.78 13.91
N ASP A 76 2.29 9.59 14.35
CA ASP A 76 1.99 9.18 15.72
C ASP A 76 2.11 7.67 15.90
N LEU A 77 1.90 6.89 14.82
CA LEU A 77 1.89 5.43 14.85
C LEU A 77 3.17 4.79 14.31
N ALA A 78 3.89 5.49 13.43
CA ALA A 78 5.17 5.05 12.89
C ALA A 78 6.19 6.20 12.86
N PRO A 79 7.52 5.92 12.86
CA PRO A 79 8.50 7.00 12.79
C PRO A 79 8.44 7.77 11.46
N ARG A 80 8.52 9.10 11.53
CA ARG A 80 8.73 9.96 10.35
C ARG A 80 9.95 9.53 9.54
N VAL A 81 9.86 9.58 8.21
CA VAL A 81 11.04 9.44 7.34
C VAL A 81 11.82 10.75 7.38
N ALA A 82 12.71 10.88 8.36
CA ALA A 82 13.40 12.14 8.66
C ALA A 82 14.32 12.62 7.52
N SER A 83 14.99 11.69 6.83
CA SER A 83 15.96 11.97 5.76
C SER A 83 15.34 11.89 4.36
N LEU A 84 14.03 12.16 4.23
CA LEU A 84 13.35 12.12 2.93
C LEU A 84 13.65 13.40 2.16
N GLU A 85 14.08 13.25 0.92
CA GLU A 85 14.36 14.33 -0.03
C GLU A 85 13.58 14.16 -1.34
N GLU A 86 13.41 15.24 -2.10
CA GLU A 86 12.87 15.13 -3.47
C GLU A 86 13.87 14.40 -4.37
N GLY A 87 13.37 13.51 -5.23
CA GLY A 87 14.17 12.58 -6.04
C GLY A 87 14.41 11.22 -5.37
N ASP A 88 14.14 11.09 -4.07
CA ASP A 88 14.21 9.79 -3.39
C ASP A 88 13.13 8.83 -3.89
N PHE A 89 13.35 7.53 -3.69
CA PHE A 89 12.35 6.52 -3.99
C PHE A 89 11.78 5.88 -2.73
N ILE A 90 10.45 5.79 -2.69
CA ILE A 90 9.70 5.12 -1.63
C ILE A 90 9.01 3.89 -2.21
N GLU A 91 9.26 2.74 -1.60
CA GLU A 91 8.35 1.59 -1.69
C GLU A 91 7.30 1.73 -0.59
N PHE A 92 6.04 1.40 -0.89
CA PHE A 92 4.96 1.53 0.08
C PHE A 92 3.98 0.36 -0.01
N TYR A 93 3.31 0.12 1.10
CA TYR A 93 2.13 -0.72 1.20
C TYR A 93 1.14 -0.02 2.12
N GLY A 94 -0.09 0.18 1.66
CA GLY A 94 -1.13 0.91 2.39
C GLY A 94 -2.46 0.84 1.67
N GLU A 95 -3.47 1.48 2.24
CA GLU A 95 -4.79 1.60 1.62
C GLU A 95 -4.84 2.84 0.72
N TYR A 96 -5.49 2.72 -0.43
CA TYR A 96 -5.67 3.78 -1.40
C TYR A 96 -7.11 4.31 -1.38
N GLU A 97 -7.21 5.63 -1.34
CA GLU A 97 -8.44 6.40 -1.43
C GLU A 97 -8.46 7.27 -2.68
N TRP A 98 -9.54 7.18 -3.46
CA TRP A 98 -9.66 7.94 -4.69
C TRP A 98 -9.93 9.42 -4.44
N ASN A 99 -9.31 10.28 -5.25
CA ASN A 99 -9.74 11.65 -5.46
C ASN A 99 -9.28 12.16 -6.83
N LYS A 100 -9.83 13.29 -7.28
CA LYS A 100 -9.47 13.93 -8.57
C LYS A 100 -8.01 14.38 -8.73
N LYS A 101 -7.20 14.31 -7.67
CA LYS A 101 -5.77 14.69 -7.65
C LYS A 101 -4.82 13.49 -7.72
N GLY A 102 -5.33 12.29 -8.04
CA GLY A 102 -4.53 11.06 -8.13
C GLY A 102 -4.67 10.12 -6.93
N GLY A 103 -5.45 10.51 -5.92
CA GLY A 103 -5.72 9.72 -4.73
C GLY A 103 -4.72 9.91 -3.59
N VAL A 104 -4.97 9.24 -2.48
CA VAL A 104 -4.14 9.22 -1.27
C VAL A 104 -3.85 7.78 -0.89
N VAL A 105 -2.63 7.48 -0.47
CA VAL A 105 -2.32 6.26 0.25
C VAL A 105 -2.09 6.59 1.72
N HIS A 106 -2.87 5.97 2.58
CA HIS A 106 -2.77 6.04 4.04
C HIS A 106 -2.61 4.63 4.62
N TRP A 107 -2.77 4.46 5.94
CA TRP A 107 -2.53 3.18 6.62
C TRP A 107 -1.15 2.58 6.34
N THR A 108 -0.13 3.43 6.16
CA THR A 108 1.26 3.00 5.89
C THR A 108 2.03 2.68 7.18
N HIS A 109 1.34 2.04 8.13
CA HIS A 109 1.85 1.65 9.45
C HIS A 109 1.15 0.37 9.93
N ARG A 110 1.65 -0.23 11.01
CA ARG A 110 0.92 -1.30 11.71
C ARG A 110 -0.33 -0.73 12.35
N ASP A 111 -1.44 -1.46 12.28
CA ASP A 111 -2.63 -1.17 13.07
C ASP A 111 -2.46 -1.83 14.46
N PRO A 112 -2.31 -1.05 15.55
CA PRO A 112 -2.12 -1.63 16.88
C PRO A 112 -3.31 -2.48 17.36
N LYS A 113 -4.50 -2.26 16.79
CA LYS A 113 -5.72 -2.99 17.16
C LYS A 113 -5.99 -4.20 16.25
N GLY A 114 -5.29 -4.32 15.13
CA GLY A 114 -5.45 -5.44 14.19
C GLY A 114 -6.81 -5.51 13.48
N ASN A 115 -7.54 -4.41 13.41
CA ASN A 115 -8.82 -4.29 12.70
C ASN A 115 -8.62 -3.93 11.22
N HIS A 116 -7.45 -3.41 10.85
CA HIS A 116 -7.07 -3.02 9.51
C HIS A 116 -5.79 -3.73 9.05
N ILE A 117 -5.67 -3.99 7.75
CA ILE A 117 -4.45 -4.54 7.15
C ILE A 117 -3.28 -3.60 7.46
N HIS A 118 -2.16 -4.16 7.92
CA HIS A 118 -0.96 -3.37 8.19
C HIS A 118 -0.36 -2.82 6.89
N GLY A 119 0.22 -1.63 6.97
CA GLY A 119 1.05 -1.04 5.92
C GLY A 119 2.43 -0.64 6.40
N TRP A 120 3.19 -0.06 5.49
CA TRP A 120 4.56 0.38 5.72
C TRP A 120 5.04 1.31 4.61
N LEU A 121 6.06 2.11 4.93
CA LEU A 121 6.94 2.75 3.96
C LEU A 121 8.32 2.11 4.01
N LYS A 122 9.05 2.13 2.90
CA LYS A 122 10.45 1.72 2.86
C LYS A 122 11.26 2.72 2.03
N HIS A 123 12.30 3.24 2.67
CA HIS A 123 13.23 4.23 2.12
C HIS A 123 14.66 3.75 2.34
N ASN A 124 15.48 3.70 1.29
CA ASN A 124 16.90 3.31 1.37
C ASN A 124 17.16 2.04 2.20
N GLY A 125 16.31 1.02 1.99
CA GLY A 125 16.41 -0.27 2.69
C GLY A 125 15.79 -0.31 4.10
N LYS A 126 15.44 0.84 4.69
CA LYS A 126 14.80 0.92 6.01
C LYS A 126 13.28 0.97 5.89
N THR A 127 12.59 0.14 6.68
CA THR A 127 11.12 0.10 6.77
C THR A 127 10.63 0.94 7.95
N TYR A 128 9.51 1.64 7.75
CA TYR A 128 8.80 2.49 8.70
C TYR A 128 7.36 1.99 8.80
N GLN A 129 6.92 1.57 10.00
CA GLN A 129 5.59 1.03 10.27
C GLN A 129 5.27 0.97 11.76
#